data_AF-A0A1C5A4E6-F1
#
_entry.id   AF-A0A1C5A4E6-F1
#
_cell.length_a   1.000
_cell.length_b   1.000
_cell.length_c   1.000
_cell.angle_alpha   90.00
_cell.angle_beta   90.00
_cell.angle_gamma   90.00
#
_symmetry.space_group_name_H-M   'P 1'
#
loop_
_entity.id
_entity.type
_entity.pdbx_description
1 polymer ?
#
loop_
_entity_poly.entity_id
_entity_poly.type
_entity_poly.pdbx_seq_one_letter_code
_entity_poly.pdbx_strand_id
1 'polypeptide(L)'
;MSNYRFDFNQADATLYDMGRINGRISDALDEMERNVESSLQDWSGDAQTTYRDAKIEWRRAATAMTVHLDQARNTLLAISDNYGTTEQRHTRIWNDVRGG
;
A
#
# COMPACT_ATOMS: atom_id res chain seq x y z
N MET A 1 -26.38 -9.76 17.75
CA MET A 1 -25.53 -8.79 17.02
C MET A 1 -24.29 -9.54 16.58
N SER A 2 -24.01 -9.60 15.28
CA SER A 2 -22.76 -10.20 14.81
C SER A 2 -21.62 -9.28 15.23
N ASN A 3 -20.70 -9.75 16.08
CA ASN A 3 -19.51 -9.00 16.42
C ASN A 3 -18.58 -9.01 15.20
N TYR A 4 -18.74 -8.02 14.32
CA TYR A 4 -17.78 -7.75 13.26
C TYR A 4 -16.48 -7.24 13.92
N ARG A 5 -15.57 -8.16 14.25
CA ARG A 5 -14.23 -7.82 14.71
C ARG A 5 -13.37 -7.58 13.47
N PHE A 6 -12.79 -6.38 13.36
CA PHE A 6 -11.80 -6.10 12.32
C PHE A 6 -10.56 -6.96 12.56
N ASP A 7 -10.12 -7.71 11.53
CA ASP A 7 -8.90 -8.52 11.59
C ASP A 7 -7.69 -7.70 11.15
N PHE A 8 -6.98 -7.14 12.13
CA PHE A 8 -5.78 -6.34 11.90
C PHE A 8 -4.63 -7.16 11.31
N ASN A 9 -4.54 -8.46 11.61
CA ASN A 9 -3.48 -9.31 11.08
C ASN A 9 -3.66 -9.54 9.59
N GLN A 10 -4.89 -9.80 9.15
CA GLN A 10 -5.20 -9.96 7.73
C GLN A 10 -4.97 -8.65 6.94
N ALA A 11 -5.34 -7.51 7.54
CA ALA A 11 -5.13 -6.20 6.91
C ALA A 11 -3.64 -5.88 6.75
N ASP A 12 -2.82 -6.11 7.78
CA ASP A 12 -1.37 -5.91 7.72
C ASP A 12 -0.69 -6.84 6.70
N ALA A 13 -1.07 -8.12 6.68
CA ALA A 13 -0.58 -9.08 5.69
C ALA A 13 -0.90 -8.64 4.25
N THR A 14 -2.11 -8.12 4.02
CA THR A 14 -2.52 -7.60 2.70
C THR A 14 -1.65 -6.41 2.29
N LEU A 15 -1.42 -5.44 3.17
CA LEU A 15 -0.56 -4.29 2.88
C LEU A 15 0.90 -4.71 2.62
N TYR A 16 1.41 -5.67 3.38
CA TYR A 16 2.73 -6.23 3.18
C TYR A 16 2.88 -6.87 1.79
N ASP A 17 1.91 -7.71 1.40
CA ASP A 17 1.91 -8.36 0.09
C ASP A 17 1.78 -7.34 -1.06
N MET A 18 0.92 -6.33 -0.91
CA MET A 18 0.82 -5.24 -1.89
C MET A 18 2.13 -4.46 -2.04
N GLY A 19 2.84 -4.20 -0.93
CA GLY A 19 4.18 -3.59 -0.97
C GLY A 19 5.19 -4.43 -1.73
N ARG A 20 5.21 -5.75 -1.51
CA ARG A 20 6.06 -6.68 -2.27
C ARG A 20 5.71 -6.71 -3.75
N ILE A 21 4.43 -6.70 -4.09
CA ILE A 21 3.98 -6.65 -5.49
C ILE A 21 4.43 -5.34 -6.14
N ASN A 22 4.30 -4.20 -5.46
CA ASN A 22 4.74 -2.91 -5.99
C ASN A 22 6.28 -2.86 -6.22
N GLY A 23 7.04 -3.47 -5.31
CA GLY A 23 8.49 -3.66 -5.51
C GLY A 23 8.80 -4.47 -6.78
N ARG A 24 8.14 -5.62 -6.96
CA ARG A 24 8.30 -6.44 -8.17
C ARG A 24 7.90 -5.71 -9.45
N ILE A 25 6.86 -4.88 -9.41
CA ILE A 25 6.46 -4.02 -10.54
C ILE A 25 7.58 -3.05 -10.87
N SER A 26 8.18 -2.41 -9.87
CA SER A 26 9.30 -1.48 -10.06
C SER A 26 10.52 -2.18 -10.66
N ASP A 27 10.87 -3.36 -10.16
CA ASP A 27 11.99 -4.15 -10.69
C ASP A 27 11.76 -4.57 -12.16
N ALA A 28 10.54 -5.00 -12.49
CA ALA A 28 10.17 -5.36 -13.86
C ALA A 28 10.22 -4.15 -14.81
N LEU A 29 9.81 -2.97 -14.34
CA LEU A 29 9.95 -1.72 -15.09
C LEU A 29 11.42 -1.36 -15.31
N ASP A 30 12.29 -1.52 -14.31
CA ASP A 30 13.73 -1.29 -14.42
C ASP A 30 14.40 -2.23 -15.43
N GLU A 31 14.00 -3.51 -15.44
CA GLU A 31 14.51 -4.51 -16.37
C GLU A 31 14.05 -4.22 -17.81
N MET A 32 12.76 -3.93 -17.98
CA MET A 32 12.21 -3.53 -19.28
C MET A 32 12.90 -2.26 -19.80
N GLU A 33 13.13 -1.27 -18.95
CA GLU A 33 13.85 -0.04 -19.29
C GLU A 33 15.26 -0.33 -19.81
N ARG A 34 16.05 -1.13 -19.08
CA ARG A 34 17.40 -1.53 -19.52
C ARG A 34 17.40 -2.22 -20.88
N ASN A 35 16.42 -3.09 -21.13
CA ASN A 35 16.32 -3.82 -22.39
C ASN A 35 15.89 -2.90 -23.55
N VAL A 36 14.88 -2.06 -23.34
CA VAL A 36 14.37 -1.15 -24.38
C VAL A 36 15.38 -0.06 -24.71
N GLU A 37 15.98 0.58 -23.69
CA GLU A 37 16.93 1.68 -23.88
C GLU A 37 18.17 1.28 -24.68
N SER A 38 18.56 0.00 -24.65
CA SER A 38 19.67 -0.53 -25.45
C SER A 38 19.46 -0.38 -26.98
N SER A 39 18.21 -0.35 -27.44
CA SER A 39 17.83 -0.24 -28.86
C SER A 39 17.06 1.03 -29.20
N LEU A 40 16.77 1.88 -28.19
CA LEU A 40 15.86 3.01 -28.33
C LEU A 40 16.34 4.04 -29.37
N GLN A 41 17.65 4.17 -29.54
CA GLN A 41 18.25 5.06 -30.55
C GLN A 41 17.90 4.66 -32.00
N ASP A 42 17.62 3.37 -32.24
CA ASP A 42 17.30 2.83 -33.56
C ASP A 42 15.80 2.95 -33.87
N TRP A 43 14.98 3.35 -32.88
CA TRP A 43 13.54 3.50 -33.05
C TRP A 43 13.20 4.83 -33.71
N SER A 44 12.04 4.89 -34.39
CA SER A 44 11.52 6.14 -34.91
C SER A 44 11.24 7.16 -33.79
N GLY A 45 11.35 8.45 -34.11
CA GLY A 45 11.19 9.52 -33.11
C GLY A 45 9.84 9.51 -32.37
N ASP A 46 8.76 9.13 -33.05
CA ASP A 46 7.43 8.99 -32.44
C ASP A 46 7.38 7.84 -31.43
N ALA A 47 8.03 6.72 -31.73
CA ALA A 47 8.13 5.58 -30.83
C ALA A 47 8.99 5.92 -29.59
N GLN A 48 10.08 6.68 -29.78
CA GLN A 48 10.89 7.17 -28.65
C GLN A 48 10.08 8.08 -27.73
N THR A 49 9.26 8.96 -28.30
CA THR A 49 8.42 9.89 -27.54
C THR A 49 7.35 9.12 -26.75
N THR A 50 6.63 8.21 -27.41
CA THR A 50 5.61 7.36 -26.79
C THR A 50 6.19 6.53 -25.64
N TYR A 51 7.39 5.97 -25.83
CA TYR A 51 8.09 5.23 -24.78
C TYR A 51 8.41 6.12 -23.58
N ARG A 52 8.94 7.33 -23.79
CA ARG A 52 9.26 8.27 -22.70
C ARG A 52 8.01 8.66 -21.91
N ASP A 53 6.89 8.91 -22.59
CA ASP A 53 5.63 9.25 -21.94
C ASP A 53 5.11 8.09 -21.09
N ALA A 54 5.11 6.88 -21.65
CA ALA A 54 4.71 5.67 -20.93
C ALA A 54 5.61 5.40 -19.71
N LYS A 55 6.93 5.57 -19.88
CA LYS A 55 7.92 5.44 -18.79
C LYS A 55 7.61 6.38 -17.63
N ILE A 56 7.32 7.65 -17.91
CA ILE A 56 6.96 8.64 -16.89
C ILE A 56 5.70 8.20 -16.14
N GLU A 57 4.66 7.81 -16.87
CA GLU A 57 3.38 7.44 -16.25
C GLU A 57 3.50 6.16 -15.39
N TRP A 58 4.23 5.15 -15.85
CA TRP A 58 4.46 3.93 -15.07
C TRP A 58 5.23 4.22 -13.79
N ARG A 59 6.29 5.04 -13.85
CA ARG A 59 7.05 5.46 -12.66
C ARG A 59 6.20 6.23 -11.67
N ARG A 60 5.35 7.13 -12.17
CA ARG A 60 4.41 7.89 -11.36
C ARG A 60 3.43 6.95 -10.65
N ALA A 61 2.85 5.99 -11.36
CA ALA A 61 1.90 5.03 -10.79
C ALA A 61 2.56 4.15 -9.70
N ALA A 62 3.76 3.62 -9.96
CA ALA A 62 4.50 2.81 -8.99
C ALA A 62 4.83 3.60 -7.71
N THR A 63 5.20 4.88 -7.86
CA THR A 63 5.46 5.77 -6.73
C THR A 63 4.18 6.09 -5.95
N ALA A 64 3.09 6.38 -6.64
CA ALA A 64 1.80 6.67 -6.01
C ALA A 64 1.30 5.47 -5.18
N MET A 65 1.50 4.25 -5.67
CA MET A 65 1.14 3.04 -4.93
C MET A 65 1.88 2.94 -3.59
N THR A 66 3.17 3.26 -3.55
CA THR A 66 3.94 3.30 -2.29
C THR A 66 3.33 4.31 -1.30
N VAL A 67 3.01 5.51 -1.77
CA VAL A 67 2.38 6.55 -0.92
C VAL A 67 1.04 6.08 -0.36
N HIS A 68 0.20 5.45 -1.19
CA HIS A 68 -1.10 4.94 -0.74
C HIS A 68 -0.97 3.79 0.26
N LEU A 69 0.03 2.91 0.10
CA LEU A 69 0.29 1.84 1.06
C LEU A 69 0.75 2.38 2.42
N ASP A 70 1.59 3.42 2.43
CA ASP A 70 2.00 4.07 3.68
C ASP A 70 0.82 4.78 4.36
N GLN A 71 -0.04 5.46 3.58
CA GLN A 71 -1.28 6.07 4.10
C GLN A 71 -2.23 5.01 4.68
N ALA A 72 -2.37 3.87 4.00
CA ALA A 72 -3.19 2.77 4.48
C ALA A 72 -2.64 2.17 5.78
N ARG A 73 -1.31 1.98 5.88
CA ARG A 73 -0.66 1.51 7.11
C ARG A 73 -0.90 2.46 8.28
N ASN A 74 -0.73 3.77 8.06
CA ASN A 74 -0.99 4.78 9.09
C ASN A 74 -2.46 4.78 9.53
N THR A 75 -3.39 4.58 8.58
CA THR A 75 -4.82 4.48 8.88
C THR A 75 -5.12 3.23 9.72
N LEU A 76 -4.53 2.08 9.40
CA LEU A 76 -4.72 0.85 10.19
C LEU A 76 -4.17 1.00 11.62
N LEU A 77 -3.03 1.64 11.79
CA LEU A 77 -2.47 1.93 13.12
C LEU A 77 -3.42 2.81 13.94
N ALA A 78 -3.93 3.90 13.34
CA ALA A 78 -4.90 4.78 14.01
C ALA A 78 -6.20 4.05 14.39
N ILE A 79 -6.69 3.14 13.54
CA ILE A 79 -7.87 2.32 13.85
C ILE A 79 -7.56 1.37 15.02
N SER A 80 -6.37 0.76 15.05
CA SER A 80 -5.93 -0.16 16.11
C SER A 80 -5.87 0.53 17.48
N ASP A 81 -5.25 1.71 17.54
CA ASP A 81 -5.14 2.51 18.76
C ASP A 81 -6.52 2.92 19.30
N ASN A 82 -7.42 3.35 18.41
CA ASN A 82 -8.80 3.71 18.77
C ASN A 82 -9.61 2.51 19.28
N TYR A 83 -9.41 1.32 18.70
CA TYR A 83 -10.06 0.09 19.16
C TYR A 83 -9.54 -0.33 20.54
N GLY A 84 -8.23 -0.31 20.75
CA GLY A 84 -7.60 -0.67 22.03
C GLY A 84 -8.04 0.25 23.17
N THR A 85 -8.07 1.56 22.94
CA THR A 85 -8.50 2.55 23.95
C THR A 85 -9.99 2.44 24.28
N THR A 86 -10.84 2.18 23.28
CA THR A 86 -12.29 2.01 23.48
C THR A 86 -12.61 0.75 24.28
N GLU A 87 -11.99 -0.39 23.94
CA GLU A 87 -12.21 -1.64 24.66
C GLU A 87 -11.74 -1.53 26.12
N GLN A 88 -10.54 -0.99 26.37
CA GLN A 88 -10.05 -0.76 27.73
C GLN A 88 -10.94 0.15 28.56
N ARG A 89 -11.57 1.16 27.93
CA ARG A 89 -12.52 2.07 28.60
C ARG A 89 -13.82 1.35 28.93
N HIS A 90 -14.34 0.54 28.00
CA HIS A 90 -15.55 -0.26 28.22
C HIS A 90 -15.34 -1.30 29.33
N THR A 91 -14.21 -2.02 29.33
CA THR A 91 -13.88 -2.97 30.40
C THR A 91 -13.79 -2.28 31.76
N ARG A 92 -13.19 -1.08 31.83
CA ARG A 92 -13.13 -0.29 33.08
C ARG A 92 -14.52 0.06 33.60
N ILE A 93 -15.40 0.63 32.76
CA ILE A 93 -16.77 0.98 33.15
C ILE A 93 -17.56 -0.26 33.58
N TRP A 94 -17.42 -1.37 32.86
CA TRP A 94 -18.08 -2.63 33.21
C TRP A 94 -17.62 -3.14 34.59
N ASN A 95 -16.32 -3.16 34.85
CA ASN A 95 -15.78 -3.59 36.14
C ASN A 95 -16.22 -2.68 37.30
N ASP A 96 -16.32 -1.37 37.06
CA ASP A 96 -16.80 -0.39 38.04
C ASP A 96 -18.27 -0.62 38.40
N VAL A 97 -19.12 -0.90 37.40
CA VAL A 97 -20.57 -1.13 37.60
C VAL A 97 -20.87 -2.48 38.28
N ARG A 98 -19.98 -3.48 38.17
CA ARG A 98 -20.16 -4.82 38.78
C ARG A 98 -19.46 -5.01 40.13
N GLY A 99 -18.63 -4.04 40.53
CA GLY A 99 -17.87 -4.06 41.79
C GLY A 99 -18.50 -3.22 42.92
N GLY A 100 -19.74 -2.74 42.74
CA GLY A 100 -20.52 -2.00 43.75
C GLY A 100 -21.67 -2.82 44.31
#